data_AF-A0A7Y5URE9-F1
#
_entry.id   AF-A0A7Y5URE9-F1
#
_cell.length_a   1.000
_cell.length_b   1.000
_cell.length_c   1.000
_cell.angle_alpha   90.00
_cell.angle_beta   90.00
_cell.angle_gamma   90.00
#
_symmetry.space_group_name_H-M   'P 1'
#
loop_
_entity.id
_entity.type
_entity.pdbx_description
1 polymer ?
#
loop_
_entity_poly.entity_id
_entity_poly.type
_entity_poly.pdbx_seq_one_letter_code
_entity_poly.pdbx_strand_id
1 'polypeptide(L)'
;MFTKTLRLAAAATVLAGAALAQNNPPFCDEGGVWIAPCQGATTSITVVLNSYDPDGDPLTYQWNACPGSFITDPTSAVTDVVLDTSSSCDVFCGVRLRVTDPEGLHYTCRLYVQVTPGTQGCTPGYWKNHEEAWHDSGFNPTDDFDTVFGVDAFTPDITLMQALNLGGGKLNKLARHGVAALLNGGDMDVSYGLAAGEVIDLVHDAIVNGAYEPLATNLDTMNNGEGGCPQSATNY
;
A
#
# COMPACT_ATOMS: atom_id res chain seq x y z
N MET A 1 -25.67 -64.22 -50.66
CA MET A 1 -26.47 -63.65 -49.56
C MET A 1 -26.16 -64.45 -48.31
N PHE A 2 -25.55 -63.85 -47.29
CA PHE A 2 -25.84 -64.08 -45.86
C PHE A 2 -24.94 -63.14 -45.03
N THR A 3 -25.62 -62.11 -44.55
CA THR A 3 -25.40 -61.12 -43.50
C THR A 3 -24.09 -61.17 -42.68
N LYS A 4 -23.30 -60.09 -42.80
CA LYS A 4 -22.19 -59.74 -41.90
C LYS A 4 -22.77 -59.21 -40.58
N THR A 5 -22.68 -59.98 -39.50
CA THR A 5 -23.13 -59.56 -38.16
C THR A 5 -22.19 -58.50 -37.60
N LEU A 6 -22.68 -57.27 -37.46
CA LEU A 6 -21.98 -56.17 -36.80
C LEU A 6 -21.99 -56.42 -35.29
N ARG A 7 -20.82 -56.59 -34.66
CA ARG A 7 -20.71 -56.56 -33.20
C ARG A 7 -20.71 -55.10 -32.75
N LEU A 8 -21.80 -54.66 -32.09
CA LEU A 8 -21.80 -53.41 -31.33
C LEU A 8 -20.84 -53.58 -30.15
N ALA A 9 -19.75 -52.81 -30.13
CA ALA A 9 -19.00 -52.59 -28.91
C ALA A 9 -19.79 -51.59 -28.06
N ALA A 10 -20.22 -52.01 -26.87
CA ALA A 10 -20.78 -51.10 -25.88
C ALA A 10 -19.69 -50.12 -25.44
N ALA A 11 -19.84 -48.83 -25.77
CA ALA A 11 -19.00 -47.79 -25.21
C ALA A 11 -19.39 -47.61 -23.73
N ALA A 12 -18.56 -48.10 -22.83
CA ALA A 12 -18.67 -47.80 -21.41
C ALA A 12 -18.29 -46.33 -21.21
N THR A 13 -19.28 -45.47 -21.03
CA THR A 13 -19.05 -44.09 -20.57
C THR A 13 -18.57 -44.18 -19.13
N VAL A 14 -17.28 -44.01 -18.91
CA VAL A 14 -16.73 -43.77 -17.56
C VAL A 14 -17.22 -42.39 -17.15
N LEU A 15 -18.27 -42.32 -16.33
CA LEU A 15 -18.55 -41.13 -15.55
C LEU A 15 -17.45 -41.04 -14.49
N ALA A 16 -16.39 -40.30 -14.81
CA ALA A 16 -15.50 -39.81 -13.79
C ALA A 16 -16.34 -38.86 -12.92
N GLY A 17 -16.82 -39.36 -11.77
CA GLY A 17 -17.34 -38.49 -10.73
C GLY A 17 -16.19 -37.60 -10.30
N ALA A 18 -16.18 -36.34 -10.75
CA ALA A 18 -15.30 -35.34 -10.21
C ALA A 18 -15.58 -35.28 -8.71
N ALA A 19 -14.62 -35.71 -7.88
CA ALA A 19 -14.65 -35.34 -6.48
C ALA A 19 -14.68 -33.80 -6.47
N LEU A 20 -15.71 -33.20 -5.87
CA LEU A 20 -15.75 -31.75 -5.69
C LEU A 20 -14.45 -31.36 -4.97
N ALA A 21 -13.70 -30.41 -5.53
CA ALA A 21 -12.55 -29.86 -4.84
C ALA A 21 -13.02 -29.35 -3.47
N GLN A 22 -12.24 -29.59 -2.43
CA GLN A 22 -12.56 -29.06 -1.11
C GLN A 22 -12.41 -27.53 -1.15
N ASN A 23 -13.51 -26.81 -0.89
CA ASN A 23 -13.51 -25.35 -0.82
C ASN A 23 -12.64 -24.85 0.34
N ASN A 24 -11.78 -23.86 0.08
CA ASN A 24 -10.88 -23.22 1.02
C ASN A 24 -11.40 -21.83 1.36
N PRO A 25 -11.13 -21.30 2.57
CA PRO A 25 -11.55 -19.95 2.91
C PRO A 25 -10.77 -18.91 2.10
N PRO A 26 -11.39 -17.75 1.82
CA PRO A 26 -10.74 -16.66 1.10
C PRO A 26 -9.60 -16.02 1.91
N PHE A 27 -8.69 -15.35 1.22
CA PHE A 27 -7.66 -14.48 1.79
C PHE A 27 -8.10 -13.01 1.76
N CYS A 28 -8.03 -12.34 2.90
CA CYS A 28 -8.33 -10.92 3.05
C CYS A 28 -7.02 -10.12 3.08
N ASP A 29 -6.85 -9.22 2.12
CA ASP A 29 -5.71 -8.32 2.07
C ASP A 29 -5.90 -7.18 3.08
N GLU A 30 -4.95 -7.04 4.01
CA GLU A 30 -4.96 -5.97 5.00
C GLU A 30 -4.37 -4.66 4.46
N GLY A 31 -3.57 -4.72 3.39
CA GLY A 31 -3.02 -3.53 2.73
C GLY A 31 -2.25 -2.56 3.65
N GLY A 32 -1.81 -2.98 4.84
CA GLY A 32 -1.07 -2.13 5.78
C GLY A 32 -1.80 -0.85 6.18
N VAL A 33 -1.02 0.24 6.34
CA VAL A 33 -1.53 1.58 6.67
C VAL A 33 -1.66 2.42 5.40
N TRP A 34 -2.86 2.94 5.16
CA TRP A 34 -3.18 3.86 4.08
C TRP A 34 -3.07 5.29 4.59
N ILE A 35 -2.16 6.10 4.04
CA ILE A 35 -1.83 7.41 4.59
C ILE A 35 -2.11 8.49 3.54
N ALA A 36 -2.75 9.58 3.95
CA ALA A 36 -2.95 10.75 3.11
C ALA A 36 -2.79 12.06 3.91
N PRO A 37 -2.38 13.16 3.26
CA PRO A 37 -2.45 14.48 3.87
C PRO A 37 -3.91 14.93 4.00
N CYS A 38 -4.17 15.84 4.93
CA CYS A 38 -5.50 16.41 5.16
C CYS A 38 -5.95 17.27 3.98
N GLN A 39 -7.22 17.10 3.56
CA GLN A 39 -7.81 17.80 2.40
C GLN A 39 -8.92 18.80 2.79
N GLY A 40 -8.96 19.20 4.06
CA GLY A 40 -9.94 20.13 4.61
C GLY A 40 -10.89 19.47 5.60
N ALA A 41 -12.17 19.83 5.57
CA ALA A 41 -13.16 19.31 6.53
C ALA A 41 -13.51 17.83 6.31
N THR A 42 -13.18 17.30 5.14
CA THR A 42 -13.36 15.88 4.80
C THR A 42 -12.16 15.45 3.98
N THR A 43 -11.62 14.29 4.31
CA THR A 43 -10.48 13.70 3.59
C THR A 43 -10.91 12.32 3.09
N SER A 44 -10.62 12.04 1.82
CA SER A 44 -11.02 10.80 1.15
C SER A 44 -9.78 9.98 0.81
N ILE A 45 -9.75 8.73 1.26
CA ILE A 45 -8.65 7.79 1.00
C ILE A 45 -9.20 6.63 0.18
N THR A 46 -8.74 6.52 -1.07
CA THR A 46 -9.09 5.39 -1.93
C THR A 46 -8.27 4.16 -1.52
N VAL A 47 -8.96 3.13 -1.05
CA VAL A 47 -8.36 1.84 -0.70
C VAL A 47 -8.55 0.85 -1.84
N VAL A 48 -7.48 0.13 -2.17
CA VAL A 48 -7.45 -0.88 -3.23
C VAL A 48 -6.91 -2.17 -2.63
N LEU A 49 -7.77 -3.19 -2.51
CA LEU A 49 -7.40 -4.45 -1.90
C LEU A 49 -7.26 -5.57 -2.93
N ASN A 50 -6.26 -6.42 -2.73
CA ASN A 50 -6.00 -7.60 -3.56
C ASN A 50 -6.40 -8.89 -2.82
N SER A 51 -7.60 -8.88 -2.21
CA SER A 51 -8.19 -10.08 -1.61
C SER A 51 -8.48 -11.11 -2.70
N TYR A 52 -8.27 -12.39 -2.42
CA TYR A 52 -8.47 -13.46 -3.40
C TYR A 52 -8.95 -14.73 -2.72
N ASP A 53 -9.63 -15.57 -3.49
CA ASP A 53 -9.97 -16.92 -3.07
C ASP A 53 -8.95 -17.92 -3.67
N PRO A 54 -8.37 -18.85 -2.88
CA PRO A 54 -7.47 -19.88 -3.38
C PRO A 54 -8.07 -20.79 -4.46
N ASP A 55 -9.39 -20.99 -4.45
CA ASP A 55 -10.12 -21.80 -5.42
C ASP A 55 -10.54 -20.99 -6.67
N GLY A 56 -10.31 -19.67 -6.65
CA GLY A 56 -10.60 -18.76 -7.75
C GLY A 56 -12.04 -18.23 -7.74
N ASP A 57 -12.76 -18.43 -6.64
CA ASP A 57 -14.14 -18.01 -6.48
C ASP A 57 -14.29 -16.49 -6.33
N PRO A 58 -15.39 -15.91 -6.85
CA PRO A 58 -15.65 -14.48 -6.71
C PRO A 58 -16.00 -14.13 -5.26
N LEU A 59 -15.40 -13.04 -4.77
CA LEU A 59 -15.60 -12.57 -3.41
C LEU A 59 -16.74 -11.55 -3.31
N THR A 60 -17.46 -11.61 -2.20
CA THR A 60 -18.36 -10.55 -1.72
C THR A 60 -17.71 -9.79 -0.58
N TYR A 61 -17.88 -8.46 -0.57
CA TYR A 61 -17.24 -7.55 0.39
C TYR A 61 -18.27 -6.98 1.35
N GLN A 62 -17.90 -6.90 2.62
CA GLN A 62 -18.68 -6.22 3.65
C GLN A 62 -17.74 -5.40 4.54
N TRP A 63 -17.91 -4.08 4.46
CA TRP A 63 -17.10 -3.13 5.18
C TRP A 63 -17.79 -2.63 6.45
N ASN A 64 -17.00 -2.33 7.47
CA ASN A 64 -17.43 -1.61 8.67
C ASN A 64 -16.49 -0.44 8.92
N ALA A 65 -17.02 0.76 8.67
CA ALA A 65 -16.33 2.04 8.89
C ALA A 65 -16.01 2.25 10.38
N CYS A 66 -15.02 3.09 10.65
CA CYS A 66 -14.74 3.56 12.00
C CYS A 66 -15.67 4.74 12.36
N PRO A 67 -15.76 5.12 13.65
CA PRO A 67 -16.53 6.30 14.05
C PRO A 67 -16.06 7.56 13.33
N GLY A 68 -17.00 8.35 12.81
CA GLY A 68 -16.69 9.58 12.06
C GLY A 68 -16.26 9.35 10.62
N SER A 69 -16.39 8.12 10.08
CA SER A 69 -16.15 7.84 8.66
C SER A 69 -17.29 7.08 8.01
N PHE A 70 -17.28 7.05 6.68
CA PHE A 70 -18.15 6.20 5.87
C PHE A 70 -17.41 5.63 4.67
N ILE A 71 -17.98 4.55 4.11
CA ILE A 71 -17.45 3.86 2.93
C ILE A 71 -18.36 4.19 1.74
N THR A 72 -17.80 4.64 0.62
CA THR A 72 -18.58 5.07 -0.55
C THR A 72 -19.25 3.91 -1.27
N ASP A 73 -18.54 2.81 -1.45
CA ASP A 73 -19.07 1.54 -1.96
C ASP A 73 -18.67 0.39 -1.02
N PRO A 74 -19.55 -0.01 -0.08
CA PRO A 74 -19.26 -1.08 0.88
C PRO A 74 -19.39 -2.48 0.30
N THR A 75 -19.46 -2.64 -1.03
CA THR A 75 -19.54 -3.93 -1.72
C THR A 75 -18.40 -4.19 -2.70
N SER A 76 -17.50 -3.22 -2.86
CA SER A 76 -16.38 -3.28 -3.80
C SER A 76 -15.04 -3.56 -3.10
N ALA A 77 -14.11 -4.14 -3.85
CA ALA A 77 -12.69 -4.27 -3.48
C ALA A 77 -11.91 -2.95 -3.58
N VAL A 78 -12.47 -1.99 -4.35
CA VAL A 78 -11.97 -0.63 -4.50
C VAL A 78 -13.04 0.33 -4.01
N THR A 79 -12.74 1.11 -2.99
CA THR A 79 -13.70 2.01 -2.36
C THR A 79 -12.99 3.18 -1.69
N ASP A 80 -13.73 4.22 -1.34
CA ASP A 80 -13.16 5.32 -0.57
C ASP A 80 -13.58 5.20 0.90
N VAL A 81 -12.60 5.36 1.78
CA VAL A 81 -12.83 5.66 3.19
C VAL A 81 -12.84 7.17 3.34
N VAL A 82 -14.01 7.72 3.65
CA VAL A 82 -14.21 9.16 3.78
C VAL A 82 -14.27 9.52 5.26
N LEU A 83 -13.34 10.35 5.71
CA LEU A 83 -13.12 10.70 7.11
C LEU A 83 -13.54 12.14 7.40
N ASP A 84 -14.30 12.35 8.47
CA ASP A 84 -14.54 13.69 9.01
C ASP A 84 -13.25 14.21 9.66
N THR A 85 -12.69 15.25 9.04
CA THR A 85 -11.43 15.91 9.44
C THR A 85 -11.68 17.37 9.83
N SER A 86 -12.95 17.75 10.01
CA SER A 86 -13.35 19.12 10.37
C SER A 86 -12.86 19.57 11.75
N SER A 87 -12.61 18.63 12.65
CA SER A 87 -12.17 18.89 14.02
C SER A 87 -10.68 18.63 14.26
N SER A 88 -10.07 17.75 13.48
CA SER A 88 -8.66 17.39 13.54
C SER A 88 -8.21 16.80 12.20
N CYS A 89 -6.99 17.17 11.78
CA CYS A 89 -6.29 16.57 10.64
C CYS A 89 -5.29 15.48 11.07
N ASP A 90 -5.34 15.07 12.33
CA ASP A 90 -4.64 13.89 12.86
C ASP A 90 -5.70 12.85 13.23
N VAL A 91 -5.90 11.90 12.33
CA VAL A 91 -6.94 10.87 12.42
C VAL A 91 -6.34 9.52 12.09
N PHE A 92 -6.51 8.56 13.00
CA PHE A 92 -6.16 7.16 12.79
C PHE A 92 -7.39 6.27 12.94
N CYS A 93 -7.70 5.50 11.90
CA CYS A 93 -8.97 4.81 11.77
C CYS A 93 -8.76 3.34 11.34
N GLY A 94 -9.19 2.41 12.19
CA GLY A 94 -9.21 0.98 11.86
C GLY A 94 -10.52 0.58 11.19
N VAL A 95 -10.47 0.24 9.91
CA VAL A 95 -11.63 -0.22 9.12
C VAL A 95 -11.62 -1.75 9.07
N ARG A 96 -12.77 -2.37 9.33
CA ARG A 96 -12.91 -3.83 9.24
C ARG A 96 -13.49 -4.22 7.89
N LEU A 97 -12.91 -5.25 7.28
CA LEU A 97 -13.42 -5.87 6.07
C LEU A 97 -13.71 -7.35 6.32
N ARG A 98 -14.85 -7.82 5.84
CA ARG A 98 -15.16 -9.25 5.69
C ARG A 98 -15.27 -9.58 4.20
N VAL A 99 -14.49 -10.55 3.75
CA VAL A 99 -14.61 -11.16 2.42
C VAL A 99 -15.26 -12.53 2.55
N THR A 100 -16.20 -12.86 1.67
CA THR A 100 -16.95 -14.14 1.71
C THR A 100 -17.04 -14.73 0.30
N ASP A 101 -16.79 -16.03 0.19
CA ASP A 101 -16.94 -16.82 -1.04
C ASP A 101 -18.43 -17.21 -1.29
N PRO A 102 -18.78 -17.79 -2.45
CA PRO A 102 -20.15 -18.24 -2.75
C PRO A 102 -20.68 -19.35 -1.81
N GLU A 103 -19.78 -20.15 -1.24
CA GLU A 103 -20.04 -21.28 -0.34
C GLU A 103 -20.26 -20.84 1.13
N GLY A 104 -19.97 -19.58 1.44
CA GLY A 104 -20.16 -18.94 2.74
C GLY A 104 -18.94 -18.97 3.67
N LEU A 105 -17.79 -19.52 3.25
CA LEU A 105 -16.55 -19.34 4.01
C LEU A 105 -16.11 -17.88 3.88
N HIS A 106 -15.43 -17.40 4.91
CA HIS A 106 -15.09 -15.99 5.01
C HIS A 106 -13.84 -15.76 5.82
N TYR A 107 -13.24 -14.61 5.57
CA TYR A 107 -12.13 -14.07 6.35
C TYR A 107 -12.48 -12.63 6.74
N THR A 108 -12.14 -12.25 7.97
CA THR A 108 -12.30 -10.88 8.45
C THR A 108 -10.93 -10.32 8.81
N CYS A 109 -10.57 -9.23 8.16
CA CYS A 109 -9.31 -8.54 8.40
C CYS A 109 -9.55 -7.06 8.76
N ARG A 110 -8.47 -6.37 9.12
CA ARG A 110 -8.51 -4.95 9.47
C ARG A 110 -7.39 -4.23 8.74
N LEU A 111 -7.76 -3.14 8.07
CA LEU A 111 -6.82 -2.17 7.53
C LEU A 111 -6.86 -0.89 8.36
N TYR A 112 -5.81 -0.09 8.27
CA TYR A 112 -5.74 1.20 8.94
C TYR A 112 -5.65 2.31 7.90
N VAL A 113 -6.41 3.38 8.12
CA VAL A 113 -6.26 4.63 7.38
C VAL A 113 -5.82 5.74 8.32
N GLN A 114 -4.90 6.59 7.86
CA GLN A 114 -4.31 7.69 8.61
C GLN A 114 -4.39 8.97 7.78
N VAL A 115 -4.88 10.04 8.41
CA VAL A 115 -4.79 11.40 7.88
C VAL A 115 -3.79 12.17 8.71
N THR A 116 -2.90 12.90 8.03
CA THR A 116 -1.87 13.72 8.66
C THR A 116 -2.06 15.21 8.31
N PRO A 117 -1.67 16.15 9.20
CA PRO A 117 -1.90 17.58 8.99
C PRO A 117 -0.94 18.26 8.02
N GLY A 118 0.14 17.59 7.60
CA GLY A 118 1.14 18.16 6.69
C GLY A 118 0.67 18.17 5.24
N THR A 119 0.92 19.28 4.55
CA THR A 119 0.54 19.46 3.14
C THR A 119 1.73 19.70 2.22
N GLN A 120 2.93 19.87 2.78
CA GLN A 120 4.14 20.17 2.03
C GLN A 120 4.94 18.89 1.78
N GLY A 121 5.75 18.90 0.72
CA GLY A 121 6.62 17.78 0.40
C GLY A 121 7.50 18.09 -0.79
N CYS A 122 8.73 17.62 -0.72
CA CYS A 122 9.69 17.67 -1.80
C CYS A 122 9.85 16.28 -2.43
N THR A 123 9.76 16.21 -3.75
CA THR A 123 9.79 14.95 -4.50
C THR A 123 11.15 14.25 -4.43
N PRO A 124 11.24 12.93 -4.72
CA PRO A 124 12.55 12.29 -4.91
C PRO A 124 13.45 13.00 -5.94
N GLY A 125 12.84 13.63 -6.94
CA GLY A 125 13.54 14.41 -7.95
C GLY A 125 14.13 15.72 -7.42
N TYR A 126 13.50 16.34 -6.42
CA TYR A 126 14.07 17.49 -5.74
C TYR A 126 15.31 17.07 -4.94
N TRP A 127 15.15 16.12 -4.01
CA TRP A 127 16.19 15.74 -3.06
C TRP A 127 17.46 15.24 -3.73
N LYS A 128 17.35 14.46 -4.80
CA LYS A 128 18.53 13.94 -5.51
C LYS A 128 19.32 14.98 -6.31
N ASN A 129 18.75 16.17 -6.50
CA ASN A 129 19.38 17.27 -7.24
C ASN A 129 19.72 18.47 -6.32
N HIS A 130 19.48 18.35 -5.02
CA HIS A 130 19.71 19.40 -4.01
C HIS A 130 20.35 18.77 -2.76
N GLU A 131 21.55 18.18 -2.91
CA GLU A 131 22.27 17.54 -1.79
C GLU A 131 22.56 18.54 -0.64
N GLU A 132 22.69 19.82 -0.96
CA GLU A 132 22.88 20.91 0.00
C GLU A 132 21.71 21.07 0.98
N ALA A 133 20.48 20.69 0.59
CA ALA A 133 19.30 20.79 1.44
C ALA A 133 19.20 19.63 2.45
N TRP A 134 20.02 18.58 2.32
CA TRP A 134 19.91 17.40 3.20
C TRP A 134 20.34 17.70 4.63
N HIS A 135 21.17 18.72 4.84
CA HIS A 135 21.72 19.05 6.16
C HIS A 135 20.61 19.21 7.21
N ASP A 136 19.52 19.88 6.85
CA ASP A 136 18.44 20.20 7.76
C ASP A 136 17.56 18.98 8.11
N SER A 137 17.64 17.91 7.31
CA SER A 137 16.97 16.63 7.58
C SER A 137 17.71 15.74 8.59
N GLY A 138 19.01 16.00 8.81
CA GLY A 138 19.87 15.17 9.66
C GLY A 138 20.42 13.89 9.00
N PHE A 139 20.19 13.68 7.70
CA PHE A 139 20.69 12.53 6.93
C PHE A 139 21.69 12.96 5.84
N ASN A 140 22.52 12.02 5.36
CA ASN A 140 23.52 12.25 4.33
C ASN A 140 23.29 11.38 3.07
N PRO A 141 23.65 11.87 1.88
CA PRO A 141 23.58 11.10 0.62
C PRO A 141 24.27 9.73 0.65
N THR A 142 25.31 9.61 1.49
CA THR A 142 26.13 8.40 1.64
C THR A 142 25.67 7.47 2.77
N ASP A 143 24.65 7.84 3.53
CA ASP A 143 24.11 6.95 4.56
C ASP A 143 23.58 5.68 3.90
N ASP A 144 23.80 4.56 4.59
CA ASP A 144 23.42 3.24 4.11
C ASP A 144 21.91 3.02 4.30
N PHE A 145 21.22 2.58 3.25
CA PHE A 145 19.76 2.41 3.27
C PHE A 145 19.33 1.38 4.31
N ASP A 146 20.01 0.23 4.32
CA ASP A 146 19.68 -0.90 5.18
C ASP A 146 19.91 -0.55 6.65
N THR A 147 20.96 0.19 6.96
CA THR A 147 21.23 0.73 8.30
C THR A 147 20.19 1.74 8.75
N VAL A 148 19.81 2.71 7.89
CA VAL A 148 18.86 3.78 8.23
C VAL A 148 17.46 3.22 8.50
N PHE A 149 17.01 2.27 7.69
CA PHE A 149 15.70 1.64 7.83
C PHE A 149 15.71 0.38 8.69
N GLY A 150 16.87 -0.06 9.18
CA GLY A 150 17.00 -1.26 10.01
C GLY A 150 16.61 -2.55 9.29
N VAL A 151 16.89 -2.66 7.99
CA VAL A 151 16.52 -3.79 7.11
C VAL A 151 17.78 -4.39 6.45
N ASP A 152 17.59 -5.44 5.65
CA ASP A 152 18.61 -6.03 4.76
C ASP A 152 17.95 -6.23 3.38
N ALA A 153 17.68 -5.10 2.71
CA ALA A 153 16.81 -5.05 1.54
C ALA A 153 17.59 -5.09 0.22
N PHE A 154 18.86 -4.66 0.23
CA PHE A 154 19.67 -4.55 -0.98
C PHE A 154 21.01 -5.27 -0.85
N THR A 155 21.30 -6.16 -1.79
CA THR A 155 22.62 -6.82 -1.88
C THR A 155 23.15 -6.70 -3.32
N PRO A 156 24.26 -5.97 -3.56
CA PRO A 156 25.04 -5.21 -2.57
C PRO A 156 24.25 -4.02 -1.98
N ASP A 157 24.64 -3.63 -0.76
CA ASP A 157 24.08 -2.50 -0.03
C ASP A 157 24.16 -1.22 -0.88
N ILE A 158 23.17 -0.33 -0.69
CA ILE A 158 23.07 0.93 -1.43
C ILE A 158 22.91 2.11 -0.48
N THR A 159 23.37 3.29 -0.92
CA THR A 159 23.17 4.54 -0.16
C THR A 159 21.77 5.12 -0.36
N LEU A 160 21.38 6.06 0.50
CA LEU A 160 20.14 6.84 0.33
C LEU A 160 20.07 7.56 -1.03
N MET A 161 21.18 8.14 -1.49
CA MET A 161 21.25 8.77 -2.83
C MET A 161 21.05 7.76 -3.97
N GLN A 162 21.61 6.57 -3.83
CA GLN A 162 21.41 5.51 -4.82
C GLN A 162 19.96 5.02 -4.82
N ALA A 163 19.35 4.89 -3.63
CA ALA A 163 17.94 4.54 -3.49
C ALA A 163 17.01 5.54 -4.21
N LEU A 164 17.25 6.86 -4.08
CA LEU A 164 16.50 7.90 -4.81
C LEU A 164 16.59 7.79 -6.35
N ASN A 165 17.67 7.18 -6.85
CA ASN A 165 17.92 7.03 -8.29
C ASN A 165 17.45 5.69 -8.87
N LEU A 166 16.90 4.78 -8.06
CA LEU A 166 16.41 3.50 -8.55
C LEU A 166 15.30 3.67 -9.61
N GLY A 167 15.21 2.74 -10.56
CA GLY A 167 14.07 2.63 -11.47
C GLY A 167 13.09 1.53 -11.02
N GLY A 168 11.86 1.55 -11.52
CA GLY A 168 10.88 0.48 -11.34
C GLY A 168 9.94 0.62 -10.12
N GLY A 169 9.08 -0.39 -9.93
CA GLY A 169 8.05 -0.47 -8.90
C GLY A 169 8.49 -1.24 -7.64
N LYS A 170 7.51 -1.66 -6.81
CA LYS A 170 7.73 -2.52 -5.62
C LYS A 170 8.77 -1.91 -4.67
N LEU A 171 9.70 -2.71 -4.15
CA LEU A 171 10.79 -2.28 -3.27
C LEU A 171 11.52 -1.04 -3.79
N ASN A 172 11.84 -0.98 -5.09
CA ASN A 172 12.55 0.17 -5.66
C ASN A 172 11.72 1.47 -5.60
N LYS A 173 10.40 1.37 -5.76
CA LYS A 173 9.50 2.52 -5.61
C LYS A 173 9.40 2.91 -4.13
N LEU A 174 9.22 1.94 -3.24
CA LEU A 174 9.22 2.20 -1.80
C LEU A 174 10.52 2.87 -1.34
N ALA A 175 11.68 2.38 -1.77
CA ALA A 175 12.97 2.96 -1.43
C ALA A 175 13.08 4.41 -1.92
N ARG A 176 12.73 4.70 -3.18
CA ARG A 176 12.74 6.09 -3.69
C ARG A 176 11.85 7.04 -2.88
N HIS A 177 10.58 6.69 -2.71
CA HIS A 177 9.63 7.58 -2.04
C HIS A 177 9.81 7.58 -0.52
N GLY A 178 10.31 6.47 0.04
CA GLY A 178 10.71 6.33 1.44
C GLY A 178 11.87 7.25 1.81
N VAL A 179 12.93 7.30 0.99
CA VAL A 179 14.03 8.24 1.24
C VAL A 179 13.56 9.69 1.11
N ALA A 180 12.76 10.03 0.09
CA ALA A 180 12.22 11.39 -0.01
C ALA A 180 11.34 11.76 1.18
N ALA A 181 10.52 10.82 1.66
CA ALA A 181 9.67 11.00 2.84
C ALA A 181 10.51 11.18 4.12
N LEU A 182 11.60 10.42 4.25
CA LEU A 182 12.53 10.51 5.36
C LEU A 182 13.13 11.92 5.46
N LEU A 183 13.59 12.45 4.32
CA LEU A 183 14.20 13.78 4.25
C LEU A 183 13.15 14.87 4.55
N ASN A 184 11.95 14.77 3.96
CA ASN A 184 10.87 15.69 4.26
C ASN A 184 10.45 15.67 5.74
N GLY A 185 10.40 14.48 6.37
CA GLY A 185 10.01 14.34 7.78
C GLY A 185 11.13 14.67 8.77
N GLY A 186 12.38 14.79 8.30
CA GLY A 186 13.51 15.23 9.10
C GLY A 186 13.72 16.74 9.06
N ASP A 187 13.27 17.39 7.99
CA ASP A 187 13.43 18.82 7.76
C ASP A 187 12.31 19.63 8.42
N MET A 188 12.66 20.46 9.38
CA MET A 188 11.69 21.24 10.16
C MET A 188 10.98 22.36 9.37
N ASP A 189 11.52 22.75 8.22
CA ASP A 189 10.91 23.74 7.34
C ASP A 189 9.92 23.10 6.35
N VAL A 190 9.84 21.77 6.31
CA VAL A 190 8.86 21.02 5.52
C VAL A 190 7.73 20.52 6.42
N SER A 191 6.53 21.08 6.26
CA SER A 191 5.31 20.58 6.92
C SER A 191 4.82 19.29 6.27
N TYR A 192 5.57 18.19 6.46
CA TYR A 192 5.35 16.91 5.77
C TYR A 192 4.20 16.06 6.35
N GLY A 193 3.95 16.18 7.66
CA GLY A 193 2.87 15.46 8.34
C GLY A 193 3.26 14.09 8.88
N LEU A 194 4.44 13.57 8.52
CA LEU A 194 5.11 12.45 9.17
C LEU A 194 6.51 12.87 9.62
N ALA A 195 6.91 12.49 10.82
CA ALA A 195 8.29 12.67 11.27
C ALA A 195 9.20 11.60 10.64
N ALA A 196 10.50 11.90 10.52
CA ALA A 196 11.50 10.96 9.98
C ALA A 196 11.45 9.58 10.67
N GLY A 197 11.29 9.54 12.01
CA GLY A 197 11.16 8.30 12.76
C GLY A 197 9.93 7.47 12.37
N GLU A 198 8.78 8.12 12.13
CA GLU A 198 7.57 7.42 11.68
C GLU A 198 7.76 6.85 10.26
N VAL A 199 8.45 7.59 9.39
CA VAL A 199 8.78 7.10 8.04
C VAL A 199 9.71 5.89 8.12
N ILE A 200 10.70 5.89 9.03
CA ILE A 200 11.59 4.74 9.25
C ILE A 200 10.78 3.51 9.63
N ASP A 201 9.91 3.61 10.63
CA ASP A 201 9.09 2.50 11.11
C ASP A 201 8.17 1.96 9.99
N LEU A 202 7.50 2.86 9.26
CA LEU A 202 6.60 2.47 8.16
C LEU A 202 7.34 1.75 7.04
N VAL A 203 8.51 2.27 6.61
CA VAL A 203 9.30 1.66 5.54
C VAL A 203 9.91 0.33 6.00
N HIS A 204 10.40 0.26 7.23
CA HIS A 204 10.90 -0.98 7.84
C HIS A 204 9.83 -2.08 7.79
N ASP A 205 8.64 -1.81 8.32
CA ASP A 205 7.55 -2.77 8.37
C ASP A 205 7.11 -3.22 6.97
N ALA A 206 7.02 -2.28 6.03
CA ALA A 206 6.67 -2.60 4.64
C ALA A 206 7.69 -3.53 3.97
N ILE A 207 8.98 -3.36 4.27
CA ILE A 207 10.05 -4.21 3.73
C ILE A 207 10.04 -5.59 4.40
N VAL A 208 9.99 -5.66 5.74
CA VAL A 208 9.99 -6.93 6.48
C VAL A 208 8.80 -7.81 6.10
N ASN A 209 7.63 -7.21 5.84
CA ASN A 209 6.44 -7.94 5.42
C ASN A 209 6.34 -8.15 3.91
N GLY A 210 7.26 -7.61 3.11
CA GLY A 210 7.19 -7.64 1.64
C GLY A 210 5.95 -6.91 1.06
N ALA A 211 5.36 -6.01 1.84
CA ALA A 211 4.12 -5.28 1.55
C ALA A 211 4.43 -3.83 1.18
N TYR A 212 4.97 -3.62 -0.02
CA TYR A 212 5.47 -2.31 -0.46
C TYR A 212 4.36 -1.30 -0.82
N GLU A 213 3.23 -1.80 -1.29
CA GLU A 213 2.03 -1.00 -1.55
C GLU A 213 1.02 -1.28 -0.45
N PRO A 214 0.24 -0.28 -0.03
CA PRO A 214 0.06 1.05 -0.64
C PRO A 214 1.08 2.10 -0.21
N LEU A 215 1.96 1.79 0.74
CA LEU A 215 2.85 2.78 1.36
C LEU A 215 3.69 3.55 0.33
N ALA A 216 4.26 2.85 -0.66
CA ALA A 216 5.04 3.51 -1.71
C ALA A 216 4.23 4.54 -2.51
N THR A 217 2.94 4.30 -2.75
CA THR A 217 2.03 5.26 -3.39
C THR A 217 1.64 6.39 -2.44
N ASN A 218 1.35 6.07 -1.17
CA ASN A 218 1.00 7.08 -0.17
C ASN A 218 2.14 8.11 0.00
N LEU A 219 3.37 7.61 0.14
CA LEU A 219 4.56 8.46 0.25
C LEU A 219 4.82 9.24 -1.05
N ASP A 220 4.53 8.68 -2.22
CA ASP A 220 4.57 9.44 -3.49
C ASP A 220 3.61 10.64 -3.42
N THR A 221 2.35 10.42 -3.08
CA THR A 221 1.35 11.49 -2.92
C THR A 221 1.82 12.56 -1.93
N MET A 222 2.30 12.17 -0.76
CA MET A 222 2.78 13.10 0.27
C MET A 222 4.02 13.88 -0.19
N ASN A 223 4.97 13.23 -0.86
CA ASN A 223 6.18 13.88 -1.39
C ASN A 223 5.89 14.88 -2.51
N ASN A 224 4.74 14.76 -3.20
CA ASN A 224 4.31 15.75 -4.19
C ASN A 224 3.63 16.97 -3.54
N GLY A 225 3.03 16.80 -2.34
CA GLY A 225 2.50 17.84 -1.45
C GLY A 225 1.62 18.91 -2.10
N GLU A 226 0.32 18.99 -1.78
CA GLU A 226 -0.55 20.06 -2.32
C GLU A 226 -0.06 21.48 -1.98
N GLY A 227 0.62 21.64 -0.85
CA GLY A 227 1.28 22.89 -0.43
C GLY A 227 2.63 23.16 -1.11
N GLY A 228 3.09 22.24 -1.96
CA GLY A 228 4.37 22.31 -2.68
C GLY A 228 5.59 21.98 -1.81
N CYS A 229 6.77 22.05 -2.45
CA CYS A 229 8.06 21.94 -1.80
C CYS A 229 8.49 23.35 -1.30
N PRO A 230 8.61 23.58 0.02
CA PRO A 230 8.96 24.89 0.58
C PRO A 230 10.44 25.21 0.42
N GLN A 231 11.27 24.20 0.19
CA GLN A 231 12.70 24.32 -0.07
C GLN A 231 12.93 24.94 -1.45
N SER A 232 12.66 26.24 -1.57
CA SER A 232 13.02 27.03 -2.74
C SER A 232 14.54 27.23 -2.74
N ALA A 233 15.16 27.07 -3.91
CA ALA A 233 16.57 27.37 -4.16
C ALA A 233 16.90 28.80 -3.69
N THR A 234 17.27 28.95 -2.42
CA THR A 234 17.67 30.22 -1.84
C THR A 234 19.18 30.23 -1.75
N ASN A 235 19.74 31.08 -2.58
CA ASN A 235 21.16 31.39 -2.70
C ASN A 235 21.80 31.57 -1.32
N TYR A 236 22.68 30.65 -0.94
CA TYR A 236 23.81 30.95 -0.06
C TYR A 236 25.04 31.27 -0.90
#